data_AF-A0A519GZH2-F1
#
_entry.id   AF-A0A519GZH2-F1
#
_cell.length_a   1.000
_cell.length_b   1.000
_cell.length_c   1.000
_cell.angle_alpha   90.00
_cell.angle_beta   90.00
_cell.angle_gamma   90.00
#
_symmetry.space_group_name_H-M   'P 1'
#
loop_
_entity.id
_entity.type
_entity.pdbx_description
1 polymer ?
#
loop_
_entity_poly.entity_id
_entity_poly.type
_entity_poly.pdbx_seq_one_letter_code
_entity_poly.pdbx_strand_id
1 'polypeptide(L)'
;MVFAATGRASHDSDVWAGLFTTAWPFLAALVVGWLVTLAWRSPFAPLRTGLGIWAVTVVGGMLLRAASGQGTALPFIVVATLVLGALLVGWRAIAALAARRRR
;
A
#
# COMPACT_ATOMS: atom_id res chain seq x y z
N MET A 1 6.31 -16.48 -31.83
CA MET A 1 7.63 -16.82 -31.25
C MET A 1 8.38 -15.59 -30.74
N VAL A 2 8.50 -14.50 -31.50
CA VAL A 2 9.14 -13.25 -31.04
C VAL A 2 8.54 -12.73 -29.73
N PHE A 3 7.20 -12.59 -29.64
CA PHE A 3 6.51 -12.18 -28.40
C PHE A 3 6.85 -13.08 -27.18
N ALA A 4 6.86 -14.40 -27.36
CA ALA A 4 7.18 -15.35 -26.29
C ALA A 4 8.68 -15.36 -25.92
N ALA A 5 9.57 -15.11 -26.89
CA ALA A 5 11.02 -15.00 -26.67
C ALA A 5 11.38 -13.70 -25.94
N THR A 6 10.79 -12.57 -26.35
CA THR A 6 10.94 -11.27 -25.67
C THR A 6 10.35 -11.32 -24.26
N GLY A 7 9.20 -11.98 -24.08
CA GLY A 7 8.60 -12.19 -22.76
C GLY A 7 9.46 -13.01 -21.80
N ARG A 8 10.12 -14.07 -22.28
CA ARG A 8 11.02 -14.91 -21.46
C ARG A 8 12.34 -14.21 -21.11
N ALA A 9 12.92 -13.44 -22.04
CA ALA A 9 14.17 -12.69 -21.81
C ALA A 9 14.00 -11.55 -20.78
N SER A 10 12.78 -11.02 -20.67
CA SER A 10 12.41 -9.99 -19.70
C SER A 10 12.17 -10.56 -18.29
N HIS A 11 11.87 -11.86 -18.16
CA HIS A 11 11.25 -12.40 -16.94
C HIS A 11 12.13 -12.49 -15.69
N ASP A 12 13.46 -12.59 -15.78
CA ASP A 12 14.30 -12.71 -14.58
C ASP A 12 14.81 -11.35 -14.05
N SER A 13 15.07 -10.39 -14.93
CA SER A 13 15.52 -9.03 -14.56
C SER A 13 14.38 -8.04 -14.39
N ASP A 14 13.27 -8.17 -15.15
CA ASP A 14 12.17 -7.21 -15.08
C ASP A 14 11.17 -7.49 -13.97
N VAL A 15 11.19 -8.67 -13.33
CA VAL A 15 10.26 -8.95 -12.22
C VAL A 15 10.55 -8.03 -11.03
N TRP A 16 11.82 -7.90 -10.64
CA TRP A 16 12.21 -7.02 -9.54
C TRP A 16 12.04 -5.54 -9.89
N ALA A 17 12.38 -5.14 -11.11
CA ALA A 17 12.18 -3.77 -11.59
C ALA A 17 10.68 -3.42 -11.71
N GLY A 18 9.87 -4.34 -12.23
CA GLY A 18 8.42 -4.23 -12.34
C GLY A 18 7.70 -4.16 -10.98
N LEU A 19 8.19 -4.94 -10.02
CA LEU A 19 7.73 -4.89 -8.64
C LEU A 19 8.06 -3.54 -8.01
N PHE A 20 9.31 -3.08 -8.12
CA PHE A 20 9.73 -1.80 -7.57
C PHE A 20 8.98 -0.63 -8.19
N THR A 21 8.88 -0.59 -9.53
CA THR A 21 8.12 0.44 -10.25
C THR A 21 6.66 0.51 -9.79
N THR A 22 6.03 -0.63 -9.52
CA THR A 22 4.65 -0.68 -9.01
C THR A 22 4.53 -0.29 -7.53
N ALA A 23 5.50 -0.68 -6.70
CA ALA A 23 5.43 -0.54 -5.25
C ALA A 23 5.88 0.83 -4.73
N TRP A 24 6.87 1.47 -5.36
CA TRP A 24 7.48 2.70 -4.83
C TRP A 24 6.50 3.85 -4.58
N PRO A 25 5.44 4.11 -5.39
CA PRO A 25 4.49 5.19 -5.11
C PRO A 25 3.79 4.99 -3.76
N PHE A 26 3.42 3.74 -3.47
CA PHE A 26 2.75 3.38 -2.22
C PHE A 26 3.71 3.37 -1.05
N LEU A 27 4.95 2.91 -1.24
CA LEU A 27 5.98 2.96 -0.19
C LEU A 27 6.32 4.40 0.19
N ALA A 28 6.48 5.28 -0.80
CA ALA A 28 6.71 6.71 -0.56
C ALA A 28 5.53 7.35 0.18
N ALA A 29 4.30 7.09 -0.27
CA ALA A 29 3.09 7.59 0.39
C ALA A 29 2.92 7.02 1.81
N LEU A 30 3.30 5.77 2.05
CA LEU A 30 3.28 5.14 3.37
C LEU A 30 4.26 5.82 4.33
N VAL A 31 5.50 6.08 3.89
CA VAL A 31 6.49 6.82 4.69
C VAL A 31 5.96 8.20 5.09
N VAL A 32 5.39 8.93 4.12
CA VAL A 32 4.77 10.24 4.37
C VAL A 32 3.59 10.12 5.34
N GLY A 33 2.69 9.16 5.13
CA GLY A 33 1.55 8.91 6.00
C GLY A 33 1.97 8.58 7.43
N TRP A 34 3.06 7.82 7.59
CA TRP A 34 3.59 7.46 8.90
C TRP A 34 4.18 8.65 9.65
N LEU A 35 4.89 9.54 8.94
CA LEU A 35 5.40 10.81 9.47
C LEU A 35 4.27 11.76 9.87
N VAL A 36 3.31 12.01 8.97
CA VAL A 36 2.20 12.96 9.17
C VAL A 36 1.28 12.52 10.30
N THR A 37 0.95 11.23 10.38
CA THR A 37 0.09 10.70 11.45
C THR A 37 0.81 10.52 12.79
N LEU A 38 2.12 10.78 12.83
CA LEU A 38 2.96 10.56 14.01
C LEU A 38 2.70 9.19 14.64
N ALA A 39 2.60 8.16 13.80
CA ALA A 39 2.13 6.84 14.21
C ALA A 39 2.93 6.21 15.37
N TRP A 40 4.19 6.63 15.51
CA TRP A 40 5.10 6.36 16.63
C TRP A 40 4.59 6.81 18.00
N ARG A 41 3.71 7.83 18.08
CA ARG A 41 3.24 8.43 19.35
C ARG A 41 2.02 7.72 19.95
N SER A 42 1.27 6.96 19.15
CA SER A 42 0.14 6.15 19.65
C SER A 42 -0.05 4.88 18.81
N PRO A 43 0.89 3.91 18.93
CA PRO A 43 0.86 2.68 18.14
C PRO A 43 -0.39 1.83 18.40
N PHE A 44 -1.03 1.98 19.57
CA PHE A 44 -2.21 1.20 19.98
C PHE A 44 -3.56 1.89 19.79
N ALA A 45 -3.63 3.14 19.29
CA ALA A 45 -4.89 3.78 18.91
C ALA A 45 -5.34 3.28 17.51
N PRO A 46 -6.26 2.30 17.40
CA PRO A 46 -6.36 1.45 16.21
C PRO A 46 -7.00 2.17 15.03
N LEU A 47 -8.08 2.92 15.29
CA LEU A 47 -8.93 3.51 14.27
C LEU A 47 -8.40 4.85 13.75
N ARG A 48 -8.00 5.78 14.63
CA ARG A 48 -7.58 7.12 14.18
C ARG A 48 -6.26 7.09 13.42
N THR A 49 -5.26 6.40 13.96
CA THR A 49 -3.93 6.34 13.32
C THR A 49 -3.94 5.42 12.11
N GLY A 50 -4.60 4.25 12.19
CA GLY A 50 -4.66 3.29 11.09
C GLY A 50 -5.40 3.82 9.88
N LEU A 51 -6.57 4.43 10.08
CA LEU A 51 -7.38 4.97 8.99
C LEU A 51 -6.71 6.19 8.33
N GLY A 52 -6.03 7.03 9.13
CA GLY A 52 -5.26 8.17 8.62
C GLY A 52 -4.09 7.74 7.73
N ILE A 53 -3.25 6.80 8.18
CA ILE A 53 -2.14 6.28 7.38
C ILE A 53 -2.67 5.63 6.11
N TRP A 54 -3.74 4.84 6.23
CA TRP A 54 -4.36 4.16 5.09
C TRP A 54 -4.84 5.16 4.03
N ALA A 55 -5.60 6.18 4.43
CA ALA A 55 -6.10 7.20 3.51
C ALA A 55 -4.95 7.95 2.82
N VAL A 56 -3.91 8.37 3.56
CA VAL A 56 -2.75 9.04 2.98
C VAL A 56 -1.99 8.12 2.03
N THR A 57 -1.81 6.85 2.38
CA THR A 57 -1.10 5.88 1.54
C THR A 57 -1.85 5.62 0.23
N VAL A 58 -3.17 5.45 0.29
CA VAL A 58 -4.00 5.23 -0.91
C VAL A 58 -3.98 6.46 -1.81
N VAL A 59 -4.29 7.65 -1.26
CA VAL A 59 -4.36 8.89 -2.04
C VAL A 59 -2.99 9.26 -2.59
N GLY A 60 -1.96 9.30 -1.74
CA GLY A 60 -0.60 9.63 -2.15
C GLY A 60 -0.04 8.62 -3.16
N GLY A 61 -0.28 7.32 -2.95
CA GLY A 61 0.17 6.27 -3.85
C GLY A 61 -0.47 6.39 -5.23
N MET A 62 -1.77 6.64 -5.30
CA MET A 62 -2.48 6.84 -6.58
C MET A 62 -2.06 8.13 -7.30
N LEU A 63 -1.84 9.21 -6.56
CA LEU A 63 -1.36 10.47 -7.13
C LEU A 63 0.05 10.33 -7.71
N LEU A 64 0.98 9.74 -6.94
CA LEU A 64 2.34 9.48 -7.41
C LEU A 64 2.34 8.52 -8.61
N ARG A 65 1.49 7.49 -8.59
CA ARG A 65 1.32 6.55 -9.69
C ARG A 65 0.81 7.23 -10.97
N ALA A 66 -0.18 8.12 -10.84
CA ALA A 66 -0.70 8.91 -11.94
C ALA A 66 0.35 9.87 -12.51
N ALA A 67 1.07 10.59 -11.64
CA ALA A 67 2.16 11.49 -12.02
C ALA A 67 3.31 10.77 -12.73
N SER A 68 3.51 9.48 -12.43
CA SER A 68 4.55 8.64 -13.03
C SER A 68 4.10 7.92 -14.30
N GLY A 69 2.90 8.19 -14.81
CA GLY A 69 2.38 7.60 -16.05
C GLY A 69 1.98 6.12 -15.95
N GLN A 70 1.92 5.54 -14.74
CA GLN A 70 1.61 4.11 -14.54
C GLN A 70 0.10 3.78 -14.61
N GLY A 71 -0.74 4.81 -14.71
CA GLY A 71 -2.20 4.70 -14.78
C GLY A 71 -2.89 4.35 -13.46
N THR A 72 -4.16 4.69 -13.37
CA THR A 72 -5.02 4.46 -12.19
C THR A 72 -6.35 3.83 -12.60
N ALA A 73 -6.28 2.59 -13.10
CA ALA A 73 -7.49 1.85 -13.46
C ALA A 73 -8.38 1.59 -12.23
N LEU A 74 -9.69 1.74 -12.37
CA LEU A 74 -10.65 1.56 -11.27
C LEU A 74 -10.47 0.20 -10.53
N PRO A 75 -10.29 -0.95 -11.21
CA PRO A 75 -10.04 -2.21 -10.52
C PRO A 75 -8.78 -2.19 -9.65
N PHE A 76 -7.71 -1.54 -10.13
CA PHE A 76 -6.47 -1.39 -9.37
C PHE A 76 -6.67 -0.53 -8.12
N ILE A 77 -7.42 0.57 -8.24
CA ILE A 77 -7.77 1.41 -7.09
C ILE A 77 -8.50 0.59 -6.03
N VAL A 78 -9.51 -0.19 -6.42
CA VAL A 78 -10.28 -1.03 -5.51
C VAL A 78 -9.39 -2.06 -4.82
N VAL A 79 -8.61 -2.83 -5.57
CA VAL A 79 -7.73 -3.88 -5.01
C VAL A 79 -6.67 -3.27 -4.10
N ALA A 80 -5.98 -2.21 -4.54
CA ALA A 80 -4.96 -1.54 -3.72
C ALA A 80 -5.56 -1.00 -2.42
N THR A 81 -6.73 -0.37 -2.48
CA THR A 81 -7.44 0.16 -1.32
C THR A 81 -7.79 -0.93 -0.31
N LEU A 82 -8.32 -2.07 -0.79
CA LEU A 82 -8.68 -3.22 0.04
C LEU A 82 -7.45 -3.89 0.67
N VAL A 83 -6.41 -4.14 -0.12
CA VAL A 83 -5.17 -4.78 0.35
C VAL A 83 -4.46 -3.89 1.37
N LEU A 84 -4.29 -2.60 1.08
CA LEU A 84 -3.70 -1.65 2.02
C LEU A 84 -4.56 -1.51 3.28
N GLY A 85 -5.89 -1.54 3.16
CA GLY A 85 -6.80 -1.48 4.29
C GLY A 85 -6.65 -2.70 5.21
N ALA A 86 -6.60 -3.90 4.63
CA ALA A 86 -6.36 -5.13 5.37
C ALA A 86 -5.01 -5.12 6.08
N LEU A 87 -3.94 -4.70 5.39
CA LEU A 87 -2.57 -4.70 5.92
C LEU A 87 -2.30 -3.59 6.94
N LEU A 88 -2.86 -2.40 6.77
CA LEU A 88 -2.60 -1.26 7.66
C LEU A 88 -3.62 -1.17 8.80
N VAL A 89 -4.88 -1.51 8.56
CA VAL A 89 -5.99 -1.37 9.53
C VAL A 89 -6.44 -2.71 10.10
N GLY A 90 -6.49 -3.77 9.29
CA GLY A 90 -7.05 -5.07 9.67
C GLY A 90 -6.40 -5.69 10.91
N TRP A 91 -5.07 -5.78 10.95
CA TRP A 91 -4.36 -6.31 12.14
C TRP A 91 -4.57 -5.45 13.39
N ARG A 92 -4.67 -4.11 13.24
CA ARG A 92 -4.92 -3.18 14.35
C ARG A 92 -6.31 -3.40 14.93
N ALA A 93 -7.30 -3.64 14.08
CA ALA A 93 -8.66 -3.99 14.50
C ALA A 93 -8.69 -5.33 15.25
N ILE A 94 -7.97 -6.34 14.76
CA ILE A 94 -7.84 -7.65 15.42
C ILE A 94 -7.16 -7.50 16.79
N ALA A 95 -6.05 -6.77 16.87
CA ALA A 95 -5.34 -6.52 18.13
C ALA A 95 -6.21 -5.78 19.16
N ALA A 96 -6.98 -4.79 18.72
CA ALA A 96 -7.92 -4.06 19.57
C ALA A 96 -9.05 -4.96 20.09
N LEU A 97 -9.60 -5.82 19.24
CA LEU A 97 -10.63 -6.78 19.63
C LEU A 97 -10.08 -7.84 20.60
N ALA A 98 -8.88 -8.35 20.36
CA ALA A 98 -8.21 -9.29 21.25
C ALA A 98 -7.93 -8.66 22.64
N ALA A 99 -7.51 -7.39 22.69
CA ALA A 99 -7.30 -6.67 23.94
C ALA A 99 -8.61 -6.45 24.72
N ARG A 100 -9.73 -6.20 24.02
CA ARG A 100 -11.06 -6.10 24.65
C ARG A 100 -11.55 -7.42 25.23
N ARG A 101 -11.26 -8.56 24.58
CA ARG A 101 -11.65 -9.90 25.07
C ARG A 101 -10.85 -10.39 26.27
N ARG A 102 -9.71 -9.77 26.58
CA ARG A 102 -8.86 -10.10 27.74
C ARG A 102 -9.17 -9.27 28.99
N ARG A 103 -10.05 -8.27 28.88
CA ARG A 103 -10.54 -7.48 30.01
C ARG A 103 -11.91 -7.99 30.42
#